data_AF-A0A090RNN3-F1
#
_entry.id   AF-A0A090RNN3-F1
#
_cell.length_a   1.000
_cell.length_b   1.000
_cell.length_c   1.000
_cell.angle_alpha   90.00
_cell.angle_beta   90.00
_cell.angle_gamma   90.00
#
_symmetry.space_group_name_H-M   'P 1'
#
loop_
_entity.id
_entity.type
_entity.pdbx_description
1 polymer ?
#
loop_
_entity_poly.entity_id
_entity_poly.type
_entity_poly.pdbx_seq_one_letter_code
_entity_poly.pdbx_strand_id
1 'polypeptide(L)'
;MPAYIRDLFCEGVGPFRWAALSGDPEDIYKTDQKVKELIPDNPHLHNWLDMARERIQFQGLPARICWVGLKDRERLGQAFNEMVKSGELKAPIVIGRDHLDSGSVASPNRETEGMMDGSDAVSDWPLLNALLNTSGGATWVSLHHGGGVGMGFSQHSGMVICCDGSDDAARRIARVLHNDPATGVMRHADAGYDIAKQCAKEQGLDLPMLDTQALDAQDKSHG
;
A
#
# COMPACT_ATOMS: atom_id res chain seq x y z
N MET A 1 -5.78 -1.40 -16.54
CA MET A 1 -5.85 -1.94 -15.17
C MET A 1 -6.20 -3.42 -15.14
N PRO A 2 -7.31 -3.89 -15.74
CA PRO A 2 -7.77 -5.29 -15.64
C PRO A 2 -6.73 -6.33 -16.08
N ALA A 3 -5.94 -6.02 -17.12
CA ALA A 3 -5.08 -7.00 -17.77
C ALA A 3 -3.75 -7.30 -17.06
N TYR A 4 -3.22 -6.39 -16.21
CA TYR A 4 -1.84 -6.52 -15.71
C TYR A 4 -1.62 -6.07 -14.26
N ILE A 5 -2.50 -5.23 -13.68
CA ILE A 5 -2.26 -4.61 -12.36
C ILE A 5 -3.19 -5.19 -11.30
N ARG A 6 -4.32 -5.80 -11.68
CA ARG A 6 -5.31 -6.27 -10.72
C ARG A 6 -4.78 -7.36 -9.80
N ASP A 7 -3.98 -8.29 -10.30
CA ASP A 7 -3.40 -9.35 -9.47
C ASP A 7 -2.47 -8.76 -8.39
N LEU A 8 -1.72 -7.71 -8.71
CA LEU A 8 -0.94 -6.95 -7.73
C LEU A 8 -1.85 -6.32 -6.66
N PHE A 9 -2.98 -5.76 -7.05
CA PHE A 9 -3.95 -5.17 -6.12
C PHE A 9 -4.60 -6.22 -5.20
N CYS A 10 -4.80 -7.45 -5.68
CA CYS A 10 -5.29 -8.55 -4.86
C CYS A 10 -4.33 -8.88 -3.70
N GLU A 11 -3.04 -8.60 -3.85
CA GLU A 11 -2.01 -8.76 -2.79
C GLU A 11 -1.74 -7.44 -2.01
N GLY A 12 -2.55 -6.40 -2.24
CA GLY A 12 -2.38 -5.07 -1.66
C GLY A 12 -1.17 -4.31 -2.21
N VAL A 13 -0.53 -4.80 -3.27
CA VAL A 13 0.63 -4.17 -3.90
C VAL A 13 0.17 -2.94 -4.67
N GLY A 14 0.81 -1.81 -4.42
CA GLY A 14 0.44 -0.54 -5.05
C GLY A 14 1.55 0.51 -4.94
N PRO A 15 1.30 1.76 -5.37
CA PRO A 15 2.33 2.78 -5.56
C PRO A 15 2.78 3.45 -4.25
N PHE A 16 3.23 2.63 -3.30
CA PHE A 16 3.84 3.02 -2.03
C PHE A 16 5.10 3.85 -2.27
N ARG A 17 5.19 4.97 -1.55
CA ARG A 17 6.26 5.95 -1.74
C ARG A 17 6.64 6.61 -0.44
N TRP A 18 7.84 7.16 -0.40
CA TRP A 18 8.28 7.98 0.71
C TRP A 18 9.16 9.13 0.25
N ALA A 19 9.27 10.17 1.07
CA ALA A 19 10.13 11.32 0.84
C ALA A 19 10.92 11.69 2.09
N ALA A 20 12.18 12.09 1.90
CA ALA A 20 13.07 12.51 2.98
C ALA A 20 12.89 13.99 3.29
N LEU A 21 12.39 14.31 4.50
CA LEU A 21 12.19 15.70 4.91
C LEU A 21 13.50 16.47 5.18
N SER A 22 14.64 15.76 5.24
CA SER A 22 15.97 16.36 5.32
C SER A 22 16.36 17.11 4.05
N GLY A 23 15.75 16.76 2.90
CA GLY A 23 16.21 17.20 1.59
C GLY A 23 17.49 16.49 1.11
N ASP A 24 18.02 15.53 1.88
CA ASP A 24 19.28 14.86 1.57
C ASP A 24 19.05 13.56 0.79
N PRO A 25 19.64 13.39 -0.41
CA PRO A 25 19.47 12.17 -1.20
C PRO A 25 20.04 10.91 -0.54
N GLU A 26 21.01 11.04 0.38
CA GLU A 26 21.57 9.90 1.09
C GLU A 26 20.56 9.20 1.99
N ASP A 27 19.56 9.93 2.52
CA ASP A 27 18.47 9.30 3.28
C ASP A 27 17.66 8.36 2.38
N ILE A 28 17.42 8.72 1.11
CA ILE A 28 16.77 7.83 0.14
C ILE A 28 17.66 6.63 -0.18
N TYR A 29 18.96 6.82 -0.42
CA TYR A 29 19.85 5.70 -0.72
C TYR A 29 19.98 4.71 0.45
N LYS A 30 19.94 5.19 1.69
CA LYS A 30 19.88 4.33 2.88
C LYS A 30 18.57 3.55 2.95
N THR A 31 17.44 4.20 2.67
CA THR A 31 16.15 3.50 2.60
C THR A 31 16.10 2.47 1.47
N ASP A 32 16.67 2.77 0.29
CA ASP A 32 16.77 1.80 -0.82
C ASP A 32 17.53 0.54 -0.37
N GLN A 33 18.66 0.72 0.33
CA GLN A 33 19.43 -0.39 0.87
C GLN A 33 18.65 -1.16 1.95
N LYS A 34 17.95 -0.46 2.85
CA LYS A 34 17.11 -1.10 3.88
C LYS A 34 16.00 -1.95 3.27
N VAL A 35 15.37 -1.49 2.19
CA VAL A 35 14.34 -2.26 1.48
C VAL A 35 14.93 -3.57 0.94
N LYS A 36 16.12 -3.53 0.32
CA LYS A 36 16.80 -4.75 -0.16
C LYS A 36 17.13 -5.74 0.96
N GLU A 37 17.53 -5.24 2.13
CA GLU A 37 17.80 -6.08 3.31
C GLU A 37 16.54 -6.77 3.84
N LEU A 38 15.39 -6.07 3.86
CA LEU A 38 14.13 -6.59 4.39
C LEU A 38 13.39 -7.50 3.41
N ILE A 39 13.67 -7.36 2.11
CA ILE A 39 13.05 -8.14 1.03
C ILE A 39 14.18 -8.72 0.15
N PRO A 40 15.00 -9.65 0.69
CA PRO A 40 16.22 -10.11 0.00
C PRO A 40 15.91 -10.94 -1.25
N ASP A 41 14.80 -11.70 -1.25
CA ASP A 41 14.48 -12.68 -2.29
C ASP A 41 13.57 -12.11 -3.39
N ASN A 42 13.74 -10.84 -3.76
CA ASN A 42 12.96 -10.19 -4.80
C ASN A 42 13.87 -9.47 -5.83
N PRO A 43 14.40 -10.19 -6.83
CA PRO A 43 15.34 -9.62 -7.80
C PRO A 43 14.72 -8.52 -8.65
N HIS A 44 13.41 -8.59 -8.94
CA HIS A 44 12.71 -7.52 -9.67
C HIS A 44 12.65 -6.22 -8.87
N LEU A 45 12.37 -6.30 -7.58
CA LEU A 45 12.38 -5.14 -6.68
C LEU A 45 13.80 -4.56 -6.56
N HIS A 46 14.82 -5.40 -6.44
CA HIS A 46 16.21 -4.93 -6.33
C HIS A 46 16.65 -4.21 -7.59
N ASN A 47 16.38 -4.81 -8.76
CA ASN A 47 16.65 -4.18 -10.06
C ASN A 47 15.86 -2.87 -10.24
N TRP A 48 14.61 -2.80 -9.75
CA TRP A 48 13.85 -1.55 -9.73
C TRP A 48 14.57 -0.46 -8.95
N LEU A 49 15.06 -0.75 -7.74
CA LEU A 49 15.79 0.23 -6.92
C LEU A 49 17.11 0.66 -7.56
N ASP A 50 17.84 -0.28 -8.18
CA ASP A 50 19.08 0.02 -8.91
C ASP A 50 18.83 0.94 -10.10
N MET A 51 17.86 0.60 -10.95
CA MET A 51 17.46 1.45 -12.07
C MET A 51 16.94 2.80 -11.58
N ALA A 52 16.17 2.84 -10.49
CA ALA A 52 15.62 4.07 -9.96
C ALA A 52 16.72 4.98 -9.39
N ARG A 53 17.85 4.44 -8.91
CA ARG A 53 19.03 5.23 -8.53
C ARG A 53 19.80 5.76 -9.75
N GLU A 54 19.96 4.93 -10.78
CA GLU A 54 20.75 5.29 -11.97
C GLU A 54 20.01 6.22 -12.94
N ARG A 55 18.69 6.06 -13.05
CA ARG A 55 17.89 6.64 -14.14
C ARG A 55 16.94 7.75 -13.69
N ILE A 56 16.63 7.86 -12.40
CA ILE A 56 15.67 8.86 -11.90
C ILE A 56 16.41 9.95 -11.13
N GLN A 57 16.33 11.18 -11.64
CA GLN A 57 16.80 12.38 -10.93
C GLN A 57 15.74 12.85 -9.96
N PHE A 58 16.14 13.21 -8.73
CA PHE A 58 15.20 13.73 -7.74
C PHE A 58 14.64 15.10 -8.15
N GLN A 59 13.41 15.38 -7.72
CA GLN A 59 12.72 16.66 -7.95
C GLN A 59 12.15 17.17 -6.62
N GLY A 60 12.64 18.32 -6.14
CA GLY A 60 12.27 18.81 -4.81
C GLY A 60 12.91 17.96 -3.71
N LEU A 61 12.13 17.55 -2.70
CA LEU A 61 12.60 16.61 -1.69
C LEU A 61 12.93 15.26 -2.35
N PRO A 62 14.10 14.66 -2.06
CA PRO A 62 14.39 13.30 -2.50
C PRO A 62 13.29 12.34 -2.07
N ALA A 63 12.78 11.57 -3.02
CA ALA A 63 11.66 10.67 -2.82
C ALA A 63 11.84 9.39 -3.64
N ARG A 64 11.26 8.30 -3.15
CA ARG A 64 11.29 7.00 -3.82
C ARG A 64 9.88 6.44 -3.92
N ILE A 65 9.59 5.87 -5.08
CA ILE A 65 8.42 5.02 -5.33
C ILE A 65 8.91 3.57 -5.38
N CYS A 66 8.22 2.66 -4.71
CA CYS A 66 8.50 1.23 -4.73
C CYS A 66 7.20 0.49 -4.48
N TRP A 67 6.78 -0.34 -5.44
CA TRP A 67 5.52 -1.05 -5.32
C TRP A 67 5.67 -2.21 -4.34
N VAL A 68 4.95 -2.15 -3.22
CA VAL A 68 4.98 -3.16 -2.14
C VAL A 68 3.58 -3.42 -1.60
N GLY A 69 3.34 -4.66 -1.18
CA GLY A 69 2.02 -5.18 -0.78
C GLY A 69 1.76 -5.17 0.71
N LEU A 70 0.62 -5.78 1.09
CA LEU A 70 0.17 -5.90 2.47
C LEU A 70 1.26 -6.49 3.39
N LYS A 71 1.97 -7.50 2.90
CA LYS A 71 3.03 -8.20 3.64
C LYS A 71 4.18 -7.28 4.08
N ASP A 72 4.47 -6.21 3.34
CA ASP A 72 5.74 -5.49 3.46
C ASP A 72 5.61 -4.01 3.85
N ARG A 73 4.48 -3.35 3.61
CA ARG A 73 4.34 -1.91 3.90
C ARG A 73 4.58 -1.58 5.37
N GLU A 74 3.98 -2.33 6.28
CA GLU A 74 4.21 -2.15 7.72
C GLU A 74 5.68 -2.36 8.08
N ARG A 75 6.29 -3.46 7.62
CA ARG A 75 7.68 -3.82 7.92
C ARG A 75 8.64 -2.71 7.50
N LEU A 76 8.45 -2.14 6.31
CA LEU A 76 9.25 -1.03 5.81
C LEU A 76 9.03 0.24 6.62
N GLY A 77 7.78 0.60 6.94
CA GLY A 77 7.51 1.78 7.75
C GLY A 77 8.11 1.70 9.16
N GLN A 78 8.04 0.53 9.81
CA GLN A 78 8.68 0.32 11.11
C GLN A 78 10.20 0.49 11.01
N ALA A 79 10.83 -0.09 9.99
CA ALA A 79 12.26 0.03 9.79
C ALA A 79 12.69 1.48 9.51
N PHE A 80 11.95 2.22 8.69
CA PHE A 80 12.25 3.63 8.42
C PHE A 80 12.09 4.49 9.68
N ASN A 81 11.06 4.23 10.50
CA ASN A 81 10.91 4.93 11.77
C ASN A 81 12.06 4.63 12.73
N GLU A 82 12.54 3.38 12.78
CA GLU A 82 13.72 3.03 13.59
C GLU A 82 15.00 3.70 13.06
N MET A 83 15.18 3.77 11.74
CA MET A 83 16.33 4.47 11.17
C MET A 83 16.32 5.99 11.46
N VAL A 84 15.13 6.60 11.57
CA VAL A 84 15.00 7.99 12.05
C VAL A 84 15.35 8.07 13.54
N LYS A 85 14.85 7.14 14.35
CA LYS A 85 15.10 7.08 15.80
C LYS A 85 16.59 6.93 16.13
N SER A 86 17.31 6.10 15.37
CA SER A 86 18.73 5.84 15.56
C SER A 86 19.65 6.95 15.01
N GLY A 87 19.10 7.87 14.23
CA GLY A 87 19.87 8.90 13.51
C GLY A 87 20.58 8.38 12.27
N GLU A 88 20.29 7.14 11.83
CA GLU A 88 20.75 6.64 10.54
C GLU A 88 20.18 7.50 9.39
N LEU A 89 18.93 7.94 9.51
CA LEU A 89 18.33 8.97 8.65
C LEU A 89 18.41 10.33 9.32
N LYS A 90 18.70 11.38 8.54
CA LYS A 90 19.00 12.73 9.08
C LYS A 90 17.78 13.47 9.61
N ALA A 91 16.59 13.14 9.13
CA ALA A 91 15.33 13.75 9.51
C ALA A 91 14.17 12.76 9.32
N PRO A 92 12.95 13.10 9.79
CA PRO A 92 11.77 12.27 9.55
C PRO A 92 11.50 11.98 8.07
N ILE A 93 10.86 10.83 7.82
CA ILE A 93 10.40 10.39 6.50
C ILE A 93 8.87 10.47 6.46
N VAL A 94 8.31 11.01 5.38
CA VAL A 94 6.88 10.90 5.11
C VAL A 94 6.62 9.71 4.18
N ILE A 95 5.71 8.83 4.57
CA ILE A 95 5.29 7.66 3.80
C ILE A 95 3.87 7.89 3.31
N GLY A 96 3.62 7.69 2.02
CA GLY A 96 2.29 7.77 1.44
C GLY A 96 2.18 6.97 0.16
N ARG A 97 1.23 7.36 -0.70
CA ARG A 97 0.96 6.72 -1.98
C ARG A 97 0.17 7.66 -2.90
N ASP A 98 -0.05 7.21 -4.13
CA ASP A 98 -1.14 7.76 -4.94
C ASP A 98 -2.51 7.41 -4.33
N HIS A 99 -3.56 8.09 -4.79
CA HIS A 99 -4.94 7.70 -4.56
C HIS A 99 -5.33 6.47 -5.41
N LEU A 100 -4.59 6.17 -6.48
CA LEU A 100 -4.62 4.88 -7.16
C LEU A 100 -3.93 3.84 -6.27
N ASP A 101 -4.71 3.01 -5.59
CA ASP A 101 -4.22 1.86 -4.84
C ASP A 101 -5.35 0.85 -4.65
N SER A 102 -5.00 -0.37 -4.28
CA SER A 102 -5.89 -1.53 -4.15
C SER A 102 -7.20 -1.25 -3.40
N GLY A 103 -7.17 -0.50 -2.30
CA GLY A 103 -8.35 -0.25 -1.45
C GLY A 103 -8.92 1.17 -1.52
N SER A 104 -8.30 2.07 -2.30
CA SER A 104 -8.50 3.51 -2.12
C SER A 104 -9.19 4.22 -3.26
N VAL A 105 -9.75 3.51 -4.24
CA VAL A 105 -10.41 4.12 -5.40
C VAL A 105 -11.58 3.28 -5.93
N ALA A 106 -12.65 3.97 -6.28
CA ALA A 106 -13.72 3.49 -7.15
C ALA A 106 -13.72 4.32 -8.42
N SER A 107 -13.51 3.68 -9.57
CA SER A 107 -13.25 4.30 -10.88
C SER A 107 -13.58 3.30 -12.00
N PRO A 108 -14.85 3.20 -12.42
CA PRO A 108 -15.34 2.16 -13.35
C PRO A 108 -14.68 2.18 -14.74
N ASN A 109 -14.09 3.30 -15.14
CA ASN A 109 -13.40 3.43 -16.43
C ASN A 109 -11.88 3.24 -16.31
N ARG A 110 -11.38 2.83 -15.13
CA ARG A 110 -9.94 2.67 -14.88
C ARG A 110 -9.67 1.58 -13.83
N GLU A 111 -9.49 1.91 -12.56
CA GLU A 111 -9.03 0.96 -11.54
C GLU A 111 -10.00 -0.18 -11.26
N THR A 112 -11.30 0.13 -11.23
CA THR A 112 -12.36 -0.82 -10.89
C THR A 112 -13.15 -1.25 -12.12
N GLU A 113 -12.60 -1.08 -13.32
CA GLU A 113 -13.21 -1.50 -14.58
C GLU A 113 -13.33 -3.03 -14.67
N GLY A 114 -14.54 -3.56 -14.84
CA GLY A 114 -14.78 -5.00 -14.97
C GLY A 114 -14.34 -5.76 -13.72
N MET A 115 -14.84 -5.38 -12.55
CA MET A 115 -14.74 -6.21 -11.34
C MET A 115 -15.44 -7.54 -11.59
N MET A 116 -14.94 -8.64 -11.00
CA MET A 116 -15.42 -10.00 -11.24
C MET A 116 -16.92 -10.18 -10.92
N ASP A 117 -17.41 -9.47 -9.92
CA ASP A 117 -18.80 -9.46 -9.45
C ASP A 117 -19.63 -8.29 -10.02
N GLY A 118 -19.03 -7.44 -10.87
CA GLY A 118 -19.66 -6.25 -11.42
C GLY A 118 -19.76 -5.06 -10.46
N SER A 119 -19.02 -5.07 -9.34
CA SER A 119 -19.06 -4.00 -8.32
C SER A 119 -18.32 -2.71 -8.73
N ASP A 120 -18.12 -2.45 -10.03
CA ASP A 120 -17.24 -1.41 -10.58
C ASP A 120 -17.48 -0.03 -9.95
N ALA A 121 -18.75 0.35 -9.77
CA ALA A 121 -19.17 1.67 -9.32
C ALA A 121 -19.38 1.81 -7.81
N VAL A 122 -19.15 0.76 -7.02
CA VAL A 122 -19.32 0.81 -5.57
C VAL A 122 -18.22 1.67 -4.95
N SER A 123 -18.61 2.84 -4.42
CA SER A 123 -17.67 3.83 -3.85
C SER A 123 -17.59 3.83 -2.32
N ASP A 124 -18.24 2.88 -1.64
CA ASP A 124 -18.10 2.74 -0.18
C ASP A 124 -16.64 2.47 0.23
N TRP A 125 -15.91 1.69 -0.56
CA TRP A 125 -14.53 1.27 -0.28
C TRP A 125 -13.53 2.42 -0.10
N PRO A 126 -13.37 3.39 -1.04
CA PRO A 126 -12.48 4.53 -0.81
C PRO A 126 -12.89 5.39 0.39
N LEU A 127 -14.20 5.50 0.68
CA LEU A 127 -14.70 6.22 1.85
C LEU A 127 -14.30 5.49 3.15
N LEU A 128 -14.49 4.18 3.22
CA LEU A 128 -14.06 3.35 4.33
C LEU A 128 -12.53 3.36 4.50
N ASN A 129 -11.77 3.32 3.41
CA ASN A 129 -10.31 3.43 3.47
C ASN A 129 -9.87 4.75 4.13
N ALA A 130 -10.51 5.87 3.78
CA ALA A 130 -10.22 7.15 4.43
C ALA A 130 -10.57 7.13 5.93
N LEU A 131 -11.78 6.70 6.28
CA LEU A 131 -12.23 6.62 7.67
C LEU A 131 -11.32 5.71 8.51
N LEU A 132 -10.92 4.56 7.97
CA LEU A 132 -10.04 3.62 8.65
C LEU A 132 -8.63 4.19 8.82
N ASN A 133 -8.07 4.85 7.81
CA ASN A 133 -6.79 5.55 7.92
C ASN A 133 -6.83 6.68 8.97
N THR A 134 -7.94 7.43 9.03
CA THR A 134 -8.15 8.44 10.07
C THR A 134 -8.17 7.80 11.46
N SER A 135 -8.93 6.72 11.64
CA SER A 135 -9.00 6.02 12.93
C SER A 135 -7.70 5.30 13.32
N GLY A 136 -6.91 4.85 12.33
CA GLY A 136 -5.64 4.18 12.55
C GLY A 136 -4.53 5.12 13.02
N GLY A 137 -4.65 6.41 12.67
CA GLY A 137 -3.72 7.47 13.06
C GLY A 137 -2.77 7.91 11.94
N ALA A 138 -3.21 7.91 10.68
CA ALA A 138 -2.46 8.57 9.61
C ALA A 138 -2.25 10.06 9.95
N THR A 139 -1.12 10.64 9.53
CA THR A 139 -0.81 12.05 9.82
C THR A 139 -1.76 12.98 9.08
N TRP A 140 -2.12 12.65 7.84
CA TRP A 140 -3.26 13.27 7.15
C TRP A 140 -3.94 12.27 6.21
N VAL A 141 -5.22 12.55 5.97
CA VAL A 141 -6.10 11.76 5.12
C VAL A 141 -6.85 12.71 4.20
N SER A 142 -7.09 12.29 2.96
CA SER A 142 -7.83 13.05 1.96
C SER A 142 -8.91 12.20 1.31
N LEU A 143 -10.04 12.83 0.97
CA LEU A 143 -11.10 12.26 0.16
C LEU A 143 -11.37 13.19 -1.01
N HIS A 144 -11.11 12.71 -2.22
CA HIS A 144 -11.19 13.49 -3.45
C HIS A 144 -12.14 12.83 -4.45
N HIS A 145 -12.58 13.63 -5.42
CA HIS A 145 -13.47 13.22 -6.50
C HIS A 145 -12.89 13.62 -7.86
N GLY A 146 -13.03 12.74 -8.85
CA GLY A 146 -12.73 12.97 -10.25
C GLY A 146 -11.26 13.05 -10.63
N GLY A 147 -10.35 12.62 -9.76
CA GLY A 147 -8.93 12.53 -10.09
C GLY A 147 -8.68 11.49 -11.18
N GLY A 148 -7.82 11.86 -12.14
CA GLY A 148 -7.44 11.02 -13.27
C GLY A 148 -8.46 10.95 -14.41
N VAL A 149 -9.73 10.66 -14.10
CA VAL A 149 -10.79 10.39 -15.09
C VAL A 149 -11.83 11.53 -15.21
N GLY A 150 -11.69 12.60 -14.44
CA GLY A 150 -12.56 13.78 -14.52
C GLY A 150 -13.81 13.68 -13.64
N MET A 151 -14.54 14.79 -13.57
CA MET A 151 -15.73 14.92 -12.71
C MET A 151 -16.79 13.85 -13.05
N GLY A 152 -17.32 13.19 -12.01
CA GLY A 152 -18.38 12.19 -12.11
C GLY A 152 -17.88 10.74 -12.25
N PHE A 153 -16.58 10.53 -12.46
CA PHE A 153 -16.05 9.22 -12.86
C PHE A 153 -15.17 8.51 -11.82
N SER A 154 -14.79 9.17 -10.71
CA SER A 154 -14.04 8.52 -9.65
C SER A 154 -14.26 9.14 -8.26
N GLN A 155 -14.19 8.30 -7.24
CA GLN A 155 -14.06 8.69 -5.83
C GLN A 155 -12.89 7.94 -5.23
N HIS A 156 -12.01 8.65 -4.51
CA HIS A 156 -10.77 8.03 -4.03
C HIS A 156 -10.16 8.74 -2.83
N SER A 157 -9.43 7.98 -2.02
CA SER A 157 -8.81 8.41 -0.78
C SER A 157 -7.29 8.36 -0.83
N GLY A 158 -6.68 9.32 -0.13
CA GLY A 158 -5.24 9.38 0.07
C GLY A 158 -4.92 9.34 1.54
N MET A 159 -3.74 8.83 1.86
CA MET A 159 -3.21 8.80 3.21
C MET A 159 -1.72 9.09 3.17
N VAL A 160 -1.22 9.73 4.23
CA VAL A 160 0.21 9.87 4.49
C VAL A 160 0.45 9.76 5.99
N ILE A 161 1.56 9.13 6.36
CA ILE A 161 2.01 8.97 7.74
C ILE A 161 3.47 9.39 7.90
N CYS A 162 3.77 10.14 8.95
CA CYS A 162 5.12 10.59 9.29
C CYS A 162 5.83 9.57 10.18
N CYS A 163 7.03 9.17 9.78
CA CYS A 163 7.99 8.41 10.57
C CYS A 163 8.96 9.39 11.23
N ASP A 164 8.65 9.79 12.46
CA ASP A 164 9.41 10.79 13.22
C ASP A 164 10.37 10.20 14.26
N GLY A 165 10.50 8.86 14.30
CA GLY A 165 11.34 8.14 15.24
C GLY A 165 10.71 7.93 16.62
N SER A 166 9.51 8.43 16.86
CA SER A 166 8.83 8.24 18.14
C SER A 166 8.16 6.86 18.24
N ASP A 167 8.01 6.38 19.48
CA ASP A 167 7.23 5.17 19.77
C ASP A 167 5.74 5.36 19.47
N ASP A 168 5.25 6.61 19.46
CA ASP A 168 3.89 6.92 19.06
C ASP A 168 3.67 6.78 17.55
N ALA A 169 4.62 7.27 16.74
CA ALA A 169 4.65 6.99 15.31
C ALA A 169 4.72 5.49 15.03
N ALA A 170 5.57 4.73 15.73
CA ALA A 170 5.66 3.28 15.56
C ALA A 170 4.29 2.57 15.73
N ARG A 171 3.51 2.93 16.75
CA ARG A 171 2.15 2.36 16.96
C ARG A 171 1.18 2.75 15.84
N ARG A 172 1.23 3.99 15.36
CA ARG A 172 0.37 4.47 14.27
C ARG A 172 0.74 3.80 12.95
N ILE A 173 2.04 3.71 12.65
CA ILE A 173 2.60 3.05 11.45
C ILE A 173 2.16 1.59 11.38
N ALA A 174 2.23 0.85 12.49
CA ALA A 174 1.80 -0.55 12.56
C ALA A 174 0.36 -0.72 12.04
N ARG A 175 -0.58 0.05 12.62
CA ARG A 175 -1.99 -0.04 12.24
C ARG A 175 -2.23 0.49 10.83
N VAL A 176 -1.69 1.65 10.51
CA VAL A 176 -2.02 2.38 9.28
C VAL A 176 -1.45 1.68 8.06
N LEU A 177 -0.18 1.24 8.08
CA LEU A 177 0.44 0.57 6.95
C LEU A 177 0.08 -0.91 6.82
N HIS A 178 -0.61 -1.48 7.82
CA HIS A 178 -1.33 -2.75 7.69
C HIS A 178 -2.73 -2.52 7.11
N ASN A 179 -3.53 -1.66 7.77
CA ASN A 179 -4.94 -1.45 7.43
C ASN A 179 -5.13 -0.90 6.01
N ASP A 180 -4.29 0.05 5.58
CA ASP A 180 -4.43 0.69 4.27
C ASP A 180 -4.38 -0.32 3.11
N PRO A 181 -3.31 -1.13 2.92
CA PRO A 181 -3.31 -2.18 1.90
C PRO A 181 -4.29 -3.33 2.23
N ALA A 182 -4.57 -3.62 3.50
CA ALA A 182 -5.54 -4.65 3.89
C ALA A 182 -6.96 -4.33 3.42
N THR A 183 -7.35 -3.05 3.37
CA THR A 183 -8.64 -2.67 2.76
C THR A 183 -8.73 -3.01 1.28
N GLY A 184 -7.59 -3.00 0.57
CA GLY A 184 -7.52 -3.43 -0.83
C GLY A 184 -7.67 -4.93 -1.00
N VAL A 185 -6.98 -5.71 -0.16
CA VAL A 185 -7.15 -7.16 -0.11
C VAL A 185 -8.59 -7.54 0.26
N MET A 186 -9.16 -6.90 1.28
CA MET A 186 -10.57 -7.04 1.68
C MET A 186 -11.52 -6.80 0.50
N ARG A 187 -11.39 -5.65 -0.18
CA ARG A 187 -12.24 -5.26 -1.31
C ARG A 187 -12.20 -6.27 -2.46
N HIS A 188 -11.01 -6.77 -2.80
CA HIS A 188 -10.86 -7.72 -3.90
C HIS A 188 -11.28 -9.14 -3.48
N ALA A 189 -11.10 -9.53 -2.21
CA ALA A 189 -11.62 -10.80 -1.70
C ALA A 189 -13.16 -10.82 -1.72
N ASP A 190 -13.79 -9.70 -1.32
CA ASP A 190 -15.24 -9.49 -1.39
C ASP A 190 -15.78 -9.61 -2.81
N ALA A 191 -15.10 -8.99 -3.78
CA ALA A 191 -15.43 -9.09 -5.20
C ALA A 191 -15.17 -10.48 -5.83
N GLY A 192 -14.67 -11.45 -5.04
CA GLY A 192 -14.54 -12.85 -5.44
C GLY A 192 -13.18 -13.30 -5.94
N TYR A 193 -12.14 -12.45 -5.95
CA TYR A 193 -10.81 -12.80 -6.45
C TYR A 193 -10.07 -13.77 -5.51
N ASP A 194 -9.75 -14.97 -5.99
CA ASP A 194 -9.11 -16.01 -5.16
C ASP A 194 -7.71 -15.63 -4.68
N ILE A 195 -6.93 -14.89 -5.48
CA ILE A 195 -5.63 -14.34 -5.07
C ILE A 195 -5.79 -13.47 -3.81
N ALA A 196 -6.83 -12.65 -3.75
CA ALA A 196 -7.09 -11.77 -2.61
C ALA A 196 -7.58 -12.55 -1.38
N LYS A 197 -8.42 -13.58 -1.58
CA LYS A 197 -8.85 -14.48 -0.50
C LYS A 197 -7.65 -15.24 0.10
N GLN A 198 -6.74 -15.70 -0.75
CA GLN A 198 -5.51 -16.37 -0.32
C GLN A 198 -4.58 -15.40 0.42
N CYS A 199 -4.38 -14.18 -0.09
CA CYS A 199 -3.62 -13.15 0.61
C CYS A 199 -4.23 -12.82 1.98
N ALA A 200 -5.56 -12.69 2.07
CA ALA A 200 -6.26 -12.46 3.33
C ALA A 200 -6.01 -13.57 4.35
N LYS A 201 -6.05 -14.83 3.91
CA LYS A 201 -5.73 -16.01 4.73
C LYS A 201 -4.28 -16.00 5.20
N GLU A 202 -3.33 -15.79 4.30
CA GLU A 202 -1.89 -15.77 4.60
C GLU A 202 -1.49 -14.65 5.56
N GLN A 203 -2.15 -13.49 5.46
CA GLN A 203 -1.90 -12.33 6.31
C GLN A 203 -2.81 -12.28 7.54
N GLY A 204 -3.69 -13.28 7.73
CA GLY A 204 -4.55 -13.40 8.91
C GLY A 204 -5.58 -12.27 9.06
N LEU A 205 -6.14 -11.79 7.95
CA LEU A 205 -7.15 -10.74 7.96
C LEU A 205 -8.48 -11.26 8.54
N ASP A 206 -9.08 -10.48 9.43
CA ASP A 206 -10.44 -10.71 9.94
C ASP A 206 -11.47 -10.18 8.94
N LEU A 207 -11.95 -11.07 8.06
CA LEU A 207 -12.97 -10.78 7.05
C LEU A 207 -14.25 -11.55 7.39
N PRO A 208 -15.23 -10.94 8.11
CA PRO A 208 -16.31 -11.68 8.76
C PRO A 208 -17.22 -12.51 7.84
N MET A 209 -17.33 -12.12 6.57
CA MET A 209 -18.17 -12.79 5.58
C MET A 209 -17.38 -13.82 4.73
N LEU A 210 -16.04 -13.85 4.85
CA LEU A 210 -15.21 -14.80 4.13
C LEU A 210 -15.06 -16.08 4.95
N ASP A 211 -15.62 -17.19 4.46
CA ASP A 211 -15.43 -18.50 5.09
C ASP A 211 -14.01 -19.03 4.82
N THR A 212 -13.09 -18.71 5.72
CA THR A 212 -11.70 -19.15 5.63
C THR A 212 -11.53 -20.65 5.90
N GLN A 213 -12.49 -21.31 6.56
CA GLN A 213 -12.47 -22.75 6.80
C GLN A 213 -12.81 -23.55 5.53
N ALA A 214 -13.68 -23.01 4.67
CA ALA A 214 -13.98 -23.61 3.37
C ALA A 214 -12.77 -23.60 2.41
N LEU A 215 -11.90 -22.58 2.49
CA LEU A 215 -10.67 -22.49 1.69
C LEU A 215 -9.65 -23.58 2.09
N ASP A 216 -9.54 -23.91 3.38
CA ASP A 216 -8.66 -25.01 3.86
C ASP A 216 -9.09 -26.40 3.35
N ALA A 217 -10.37 -26.60 3.10
CA ALA A 217 -10.89 -27.87 2.58
C ALA A 217 -10.61 -28.03 1.07
N GLN A 218 -10.56 -26.94 0.31
CA GLN A 218 -10.23 -26.96 -1.12
C GLN A 218 -8.75 -27.32 -1.35
N ASP A 219 -7.82 -26.73 -0.60
CA ASP A 219 -6.38 -27.02 -0.69
C ASP A 219 -6.06 -28.51 -0.45
N LYS A 220 -6.75 -29.15 0.49
CA LYS A 220 -6.55 -30.58 0.82
C LYS A 220 -7.11 -31.55 -0.21
N SER A 221 -7.96 -31.09 -1.11
CA SER A 221 -8.59 -31.94 -2.15
C SER A 221 -7.80 -31.99 -3.46
N HIS A 222 -6.81 -31.10 -3.63
CA HIS A 222 -5.98 -30.96 -4.82
C HIS A 222 -4.49 -31.28 -4.56
N GLY A 223 -4.15 -31.76 -3.35
CA GLY A 223 -2.81 -32.21 -2.95
C GLY A 223 -2.65 -33.72 -2.94
#